data_AF-A0A195CNR4-F1
#
_entry.id   AF-A0A195CNR4-F1
#
_cell.length_a   1.000
_cell.length_b   1.000
_cell.length_c   1.000
_cell.angle_alpha   90.00
_cell.angle_beta   90.00
_cell.angle_gamma   90.00
#
_symmetry.space_group_name_H-M   'P 1'
#
loop_
_entity.id
_entity.type
_entity.pdbx_description
1 polymer ?
#
loop_
_entity_poly.entity_id
_entity_poly.type
_entity_poly.pdbx_seq_one_letter_code
_entity_poly.pdbx_strand_id
1 'polypeptide(L)'
;MAIVSFGIKVNVIHQWKYIDYEWESQEQKEDAINSGTYNPYKNFLNGVDRANDGRVFVTVSKYLNTGVPATLATVTNKTGPGGPLLRPYPDWSWHNNSSMCDGIINVYKLHIRCNHIFVLDNGQIGSCQICKPKLLIFNLKNDTLVKTIYIPFTIVANQTDYGLLVKPVVYVPGKCERLLDEMIVSIHHLLIIF
;
A
#
# COMPACT_ATOMS: atom_id res chain seq x y z
N MET A 1 31.29 26.33 22.78
CA MET A 1 30.28 25.24 22.83
C MET A 1 30.12 24.73 21.41
N ALA A 2 30.71 23.57 21.07
CA ALA A 2 30.61 22.99 19.73
C ALA A 2 29.36 22.09 19.69
N ILE A 3 28.41 22.41 18.81
CA ILE A 3 27.24 21.55 18.56
C ILE A 3 27.72 20.42 17.66
N VAL A 4 28.02 19.27 18.24
CA VAL A 4 28.37 18.07 17.47
C VAL A 4 27.06 17.48 16.96
N SER A 5 26.72 17.77 15.70
CA SER A 5 25.63 17.07 15.01
C SER A 5 26.14 15.70 14.61
N PHE A 6 25.63 14.65 15.27
CA PHE A 6 25.81 13.27 14.81
C PHE A 6 24.87 13.04 13.62
N GLY A 7 25.22 13.58 12.46
CA GLY A 7 24.52 13.32 11.22
C GLY A 7 24.67 11.85 10.84
N ILE A 8 23.64 11.04 11.08
CA ILE A 8 23.55 9.68 10.52
C ILE A 8 23.58 9.84 9.00
N LYS A 9 24.67 9.40 8.37
CA LYS A 9 24.79 9.41 6.91
C LYS A 9 23.95 8.26 6.36
N VAL A 10 22.72 8.55 5.97
CA VAL A 10 21.82 7.59 5.34
C VAL A 10 22.23 7.39 3.88
N ASN A 11 22.31 6.14 3.43
CA ASN A 11 22.49 5.83 2.02
C ASN A 11 21.13 5.90 1.31
N VAL A 12 20.94 6.89 0.44
CA VAL A 12 19.69 7.07 -0.31
C VAL A 12 19.68 6.08 -1.48
N ILE A 13 18.82 5.07 -1.39
CA ILE A 13 18.69 4.03 -2.43
C ILE A 13 17.78 4.50 -3.57
N HIS A 14 16.65 5.13 -3.22
CA HIS A 14 15.68 5.67 -4.18
C HIS A 14 15.18 7.04 -3.73
N GLN A 15 14.91 7.91 -4.69
CA GLN A 15 14.40 9.26 -4.46
C GLN A 15 13.41 9.66 -5.56
N TRP A 16 12.41 10.46 -5.18
CA TRP A 16 11.40 10.97 -6.08
C TRP A 16 11.22 12.48 -5.90
N LYS A 17 11.09 13.20 -7.01
CA LYS A 17 10.51 14.55 -7.06
C LYS A 17 8.99 14.50 -7.00
N TYR A 18 8.41 13.54 -7.71
CA TYR A 18 7.00 13.17 -7.67
C TYR A 18 6.86 11.70 -8.10
N ILE A 19 5.76 11.07 -7.69
CA ILE A 19 5.48 9.67 -8.02
C ILE A 19 4.86 9.61 -9.42
N ASP A 20 5.37 8.69 -10.24
CA ASP A 20 4.80 8.32 -11.54
C ASP A 20 4.82 6.79 -11.68
N TYR A 21 3.98 6.27 -12.56
CA TYR A 21 3.73 4.84 -12.70
C TYR A 21 4.21 4.29 -14.05
N GLU A 22 4.44 2.98 -14.12
CA GLU A 22 4.55 2.27 -15.38
C GLU A 22 3.15 2.07 -15.98
N TRP A 23 2.75 3.00 -16.85
CA TRP A 23 1.49 2.97 -17.60
C TRP A 23 1.54 1.94 -18.74
N GLU A 24 0.41 1.29 -19.03
CA GLU A 24 0.24 0.33 -20.13
C GLU A 24 0.32 1.04 -21.50
N SER A 25 -0.17 2.27 -21.55
CA SER A 25 -0.08 3.14 -22.72
C SER A 25 -0.02 4.62 -22.30
N GLN A 26 0.40 5.47 -23.23
CA GLN A 26 0.36 6.92 -23.02
C GLN A 26 -1.09 7.42 -22.89
N GLU A 27 -2.03 6.80 -23.62
CA GLU A 27 -3.46 7.08 -23.53
C GLU A 27 -4.00 6.79 -22.13
N GLN A 28 -3.65 5.66 -21.51
CA GLN A 28 -4.04 5.33 -20.14
C GLN A 28 -3.60 6.42 -19.15
N LYS A 29 -2.38 6.93 -19.32
CA LYS A 29 -1.85 8.02 -18.49
C LYS A 29 -2.62 9.31 -18.69
N GLU A 30 -2.85 9.68 -19.94
CA GLU A 30 -3.57 10.92 -20.29
C GLU A 30 -5.01 10.88 -19.78
N ASP A 31 -5.72 9.76 -19.95
CA ASP A 31 -7.05 9.56 -19.39
C ASP A 31 -7.06 9.64 -17.87
N ALA A 32 -6.06 9.07 -17.20
CA ALA A 32 -5.94 9.15 -15.75
C ALA A 32 -5.71 10.58 -15.26
N ILE A 33 -4.92 11.37 -15.99
CA ILE A 33 -4.70 12.80 -15.70
C ILE A 33 -5.98 13.60 -15.95
N ASN A 34 -6.62 13.41 -17.11
CA ASN A 34 -7.81 14.14 -17.53
C ASN A 34 -9.01 13.86 -16.62
N SER A 35 -9.17 12.61 -16.17
CA SER A 35 -10.20 12.21 -15.19
C SER A 35 -9.88 12.63 -13.75
N GLY A 36 -8.65 13.09 -13.48
CA GLY A 36 -8.18 13.41 -12.14
C GLY A 36 -7.91 12.20 -11.24
N THR A 37 -7.98 10.98 -11.78
CA THR A 37 -7.64 9.75 -11.03
C THR A 37 -6.14 9.64 -10.76
N TYR A 38 -5.32 10.33 -11.57
CA TYR A 38 -3.90 10.54 -11.31
C TYR A 38 -3.55 12.03 -11.25
N ASN A 39 -2.92 12.43 -10.15
CA ASN A 39 -2.33 13.76 -10.00
C ASN A 39 -0.93 13.65 -9.37
N PRO A 40 0.16 13.92 -10.10
CA PRO A 40 1.53 13.69 -9.62
C PRO A 40 1.87 14.46 -8.34
N TYR A 41 1.20 15.58 -8.06
CA TYR A 41 1.44 16.42 -6.88
C TYR A 41 0.70 15.95 -5.61
N LYS A 42 -0.14 14.92 -5.75
CA LYS A 42 -0.98 14.40 -4.67
C LYS A 42 -0.58 12.99 -4.20
N ASN A 43 0.45 12.42 -4.79
CA ASN A 43 0.91 11.06 -4.48
C ASN A 43 2.07 11.11 -3.48
N PHE A 44 1.89 10.49 -2.31
CA PHE A 44 2.89 10.40 -1.25
C PHE A 44 3.06 8.95 -0.81
N LEU A 45 4.31 8.50 -0.62
CA LEU A 45 4.58 7.14 -0.13
C LEU A 45 4.24 7.04 1.37
N ASN A 46 3.43 6.05 1.76
CA ASN A 46 3.00 5.85 3.15
C ASN A 46 3.68 4.66 3.85
N GLY A 47 4.02 3.63 3.08
CA GLY A 47 4.57 2.38 3.57
C GLY A 47 5.60 1.83 2.59
N VAL A 48 6.58 1.12 3.15
CA VAL A 48 7.60 0.42 2.40
C VAL A 48 7.94 -0.90 3.10
N ASP A 49 8.14 -1.96 2.33
CA ASP A 49 8.74 -3.22 2.80
C ASP A 49 9.51 -3.87 1.65
N ARG A 50 10.48 -4.71 1.97
CA ARG A 50 11.36 -5.35 0.98
C ARG A 50 11.18 -6.86 1.02
N ALA A 51 10.87 -7.43 -0.14
CA ALA A 51 10.81 -8.88 -0.31
C ALA A 51 12.21 -9.50 -0.43
N ASN A 52 12.31 -10.78 -0.14
CA ASN A 52 13.56 -11.54 -0.23
C ASN A 52 14.08 -11.67 -1.66
N ASP A 53 13.20 -11.58 -2.66
CA ASP A 53 13.55 -11.56 -4.09
C ASP A 53 14.12 -10.21 -4.55
N GLY A 54 14.23 -9.23 -3.65
CA GLY A 54 14.81 -7.92 -3.89
C GLY A 54 13.80 -6.84 -4.26
N ARG A 55 12.54 -7.18 -4.55
CA ARG A 55 11.50 -6.19 -4.84
C ARG A 55 11.22 -5.30 -3.63
N VAL A 56 11.10 -4.01 -3.88
CA VAL A 56 10.70 -3.02 -2.88
C VAL A 56 9.23 -2.67 -3.13
N PHE A 57 8.39 -3.01 -2.16
CA PHE A 57 6.96 -2.71 -2.18
C PHE A 57 6.73 -1.38 -1.51
N VAL A 58 5.88 -0.55 -2.11
CA VAL A 58 5.50 0.75 -1.60
C VAL A 58 3.99 0.94 -1.66
N THR A 59 3.47 1.78 -0.78
CA THR A 59 2.04 2.15 -0.77
C THR A 59 1.86 3.64 -0.97
N VAL A 60 0.77 4.00 -1.64
CA VAL A 60 0.33 5.38 -1.86
C VAL A 60 -1.13 5.46 -1.45
N SER A 61 -1.44 6.14 -0.35
CA SER A 61 -2.78 6.10 0.24
C SER A 61 -3.72 7.14 -0.39
N LYS A 62 -4.97 6.73 -0.62
CA LYS A 62 -6.10 7.57 -1.02
C LYS A 62 -6.77 8.31 0.16
N TYR A 63 -6.15 8.30 1.35
CA TYR A 63 -6.76 8.92 2.55
C TYR A 63 -6.77 10.45 2.48
N LEU A 64 -5.71 11.10 1.99
CA LEU A 64 -5.66 12.57 1.97
C LEU A 64 -6.30 13.18 0.72
N ASN A 65 -6.42 12.42 -0.36
CA ASN A 65 -6.94 12.94 -1.63
C ASN A 65 -7.34 11.84 -2.62
N THR A 66 -8.12 12.28 -3.62
CA THR A 66 -8.28 11.61 -4.90
C THR A 66 -7.18 12.09 -5.87
N GLY A 67 -6.60 11.18 -6.65
CA GLY A 67 -5.43 11.43 -7.49
C GLY A 67 -4.34 10.34 -7.43
N VAL A 68 -4.61 9.24 -6.73
CA VAL A 68 -3.73 8.08 -6.65
C VAL A 68 -4.32 6.95 -7.50
N PRO A 69 -3.69 6.58 -8.64
CA PRO A 69 -4.25 5.58 -9.55
C PRO A 69 -4.06 4.15 -9.00
N ALA A 70 -2.92 3.86 -8.36
CA ALA A 70 -2.66 2.58 -7.71
C ALA A 70 -2.05 2.75 -6.33
N THR A 71 -2.66 2.09 -5.33
CA THR A 71 -2.30 2.27 -3.91
C THR A 71 -1.22 1.32 -3.41
N LEU A 72 -0.95 0.25 -4.16
CA LEU A 72 0.08 -0.75 -3.87
C LEU A 72 0.90 -0.98 -5.14
N ALA A 73 2.22 -0.85 -5.02
CA ALA A 73 3.12 -0.95 -6.15
C ALA A 73 4.49 -1.49 -5.74
N THR A 74 5.29 -1.85 -6.75
CA THR A 74 6.72 -2.14 -6.61
C THR A 74 7.54 -1.03 -7.27
N VAL A 75 8.70 -0.71 -6.69
CA VAL A 75 9.67 0.20 -7.30
C VAL A 75 10.36 -0.52 -8.46
N THR A 76 10.42 0.10 -9.64
CA THR A 76 11.09 -0.48 -10.81
C THR A 76 12.45 0.16 -11.08
N ASN A 77 13.20 -0.46 -11.99
CA ASN A 77 14.48 0.08 -12.47
C ASN A 77 14.30 1.12 -13.59
N LYS A 78 13.07 1.31 -14.11
CA LYS A 78 12.79 2.36 -15.10
C LYS A 78 12.68 3.70 -14.37
N THR A 79 13.17 4.76 -14.97
CA THR A 79 13.18 6.10 -14.36
C THR A 79 12.46 7.07 -15.28
N GLY A 80 11.49 7.79 -14.73
CA GLY A 80 10.84 8.94 -15.36
C GLY A 80 11.40 10.26 -14.84
N PRO A 81 10.85 11.40 -15.26
CA PRO A 81 11.35 12.72 -14.84
C PRO A 81 11.19 12.98 -13.32
N GLY A 82 10.26 12.27 -12.69
CA GLY A 82 10.01 12.31 -11.24
C GLY A 82 10.89 11.37 -10.41
N GLY A 83 11.53 10.35 -10.99
CA GLY A 83 12.26 9.31 -10.25
C GLY A 83 11.95 7.90 -10.79
N PRO A 84 12.33 6.84 -10.05
CA PRO A 84 11.98 5.46 -10.41
C PRO A 84 10.47 5.29 -10.60
N LEU A 85 10.03 4.60 -11.65
CA LEU A 85 8.61 4.38 -11.87
C LEU A 85 8.07 3.33 -10.90
N LEU A 86 6.80 3.47 -10.52
CA LEU A 86 6.09 2.47 -9.73
C LEU A 86 5.29 1.54 -10.65
N ARG A 87 5.42 0.22 -10.47
CA ARG A 87 4.57 -0.76 -11.13
C ARG A 87 3.47 -1.21 -10.19
N PRO A 88 2.19 -0.98 -10.49
CA PRO A 88 1.08 -1.46 -9.67
C PRO A 88 1.20 -2.95 -9.41
N TYR A 89 0.85 -3.36 -8.20
CA TYR A 89 0.94 -4.75 -7.78
C TYR A 89 -0.44 -5.31 -7.41
N PRO A 90 -0.74 -6.58 -7.80
CA PRO A 90 0.03 -7.39 -8.76
C PRO A 90 0.11 -6.78 -10.16
N ASP A 91 -0.96 -6.08 -10.57
CA ASP A 91 -1.08 -5.39 -11.86
C ASP A 91 -2.21 -4.35 -11.79
N TRP A 92 -2.46 -3.64 -12.90
CA TRP A 92 -3.48 -2.60 -12.99
C TRP A 92 -4.92 -3.09 -12.74
N SER A 93 -5.24 -4.37 -13.01
CA SER A 93 -6.61 -4.90 -12.84
C SER A 93 -7.07 -4.82 -11.38
N TRP A 94 -6.14 -4.83 -10.43
CA TRP A 94 -6.44 -4.68 -9.00
C TRP A 94 -6.76 -3.24 -8.57
N HIS A 95 -6.53 -2.24 -9.42
CA HIS A 95 -6.68 -0.82 -9.07
C HIS A 95 -7.71 -0.08 -9.95
N ASN A 96 -8.05 -0.62 -11.11
CA ASN A 96 -8.90 0.04 -12.12
C ASN A 96 -10.39 0.10 -11.78
N ASN A 97 -10.87 -0.54 -10.70
CA ASN A 97 -12.31 -0.59 -10.41
C ASN A 97 -12.64 -0.52 -8.92
N SER A 98 -12.67 0.70 -8.37
CA SER A 98 -12.96 0.91 -6.95
C SER A 98 -14.42 0.62 -6.55
N SER A 99 -15.37 0.56 -7.50
CA SER A 99 -16.78 0.30 -7.19
C SER A 99 -17.11 -1.20 -7.10
N MET A 100 -16.23 -2.09 -7.56
CA MET A 100 -16.44 -3.54 -7.50
C MET A 100 -15.97 -4.22 -6.22
N CYS A 101 -15.27 -3.53 -5.31
CA CYS A 101 -14.77 -4.03 -4.02
C CYS A 101 -13.91 -5.31 -4.01
N ASP A 102 -13.76 -6.00 -5.15
CA ASP A 102 -12.93 -7.19 -5.35
C ASP A 102 -11.44 -6.82 -5.49
N GLY A 103 -11.14 -5.62 -6.00
CA GLY A 103 -9.78 -5.08 -6.11
C GLY A 103 -9.25 -4.45 -4.82
N ILE A 104 -8.15 -3.71 -4.90
CA ILE A 104 -7.52 -2.98 -3.79
C ILE A 104 -8.01 -1.53 -3.81
N ILE A 105 -8.65 -1.07 -2.73
CA ILE A 105 -9.16 0.29 -2.66
C ILE A 105 -8.08 1.24 -2.15
N ASN A 106 -7.60 1.03 -0.93
CA ASN A 106 -6.65 1.95 -0.27
C ASN A 106 -5.83 1.22 0.79
N VAL A 107 -4.51 1.24 0.63
CA VAL A 107 -3.56 0.58 1.51
C VAL A 107 -2.67 1.63 2.15
N TYR A 108 -2.61 1.64 3.47
CA TYR A 108 -1.75 2.58 4.20
C TYR A 108 -0.36 1.99 4.45
N LYS A 109 -0.27 0.83 5.10
CA LYS A 109 0.96 0.04 5.21
C LYS A 109 0.67 -1.44 4.94
N LEU A 110 1.75 -2.15 4.66
CA LEU A 110 1.80 -3.58 4.40
C LEU A 110 2.86 -4.24 5.28
N HIS A 111 2.92 -5.55 5.25
CA HIS A 111 4.00 -6.30 5.87
C HIS A 111 4.33 -7.54 5.05
N ILE A 112 5.62 -7.85 4.92
CA ILE A 112 6.10 -9.04 4.23
C ILE A 112 6.66 -10.03 5.25
N ARG A 113 6.14 -11.26 5.22
CA ARG A 113 6.61 -12.36 6.07
C ARG A 113 6.46 -13.68 5.32
N CYS A 114 7.46 -14.56 5.44
CA CYS A 114 7.39 -15.91 4.87
C CYS A 114 7.10 -15.93 3.36
N ASN A 115 7.69 -15.01 2.57
CA ASN A 115 7.43 -14.85 1.14
C ASN A 115 5.95 -14.58 0.77
N HIS A 116 5.21 -14.01 1.71
CA HIS A 116 3.85 -13.53 1.51
C HIS A 116 3.80 -12.05 1.88
N ILE A 117 2.98 -11.30 1.14
CA ILE A 117 2.68 -9.92 1.42
C ILE A 117 1.27 -9.80 1.99
N PHE A 118 1.19 -9.09 3.11
CA PHE A 118 -0.03 -8.83 3.85
C PHE A 118 -0.43 -7.39 3.59
N VAL A 119 -1.51 -7.23 2.85
CA VAL A 119 -2.01 -5.96 2.34
C VAL A 119 -3.28 -5.62 3.10
N LEU A 120 -3.21 -4.60 3.95
CA LEU A 120 -4.37 -4.12 4.70
C LEU A 120 -5.09 -3.04 3.89
N ASP A 121 -6.11 -3.47 3.15
CA ASP A 121 -7.01 -2.57 2.42
C ASP A 121 -8.09 -2.05 3.38
N ASN A 122 -8.04 -0.75 3.69
CA ASN A 122 -8.99 -0.14 4.60
C ASN A 122 -10.35 0.17 3.94
N GLY A 123 -10.45 0.03 2.61
CA GLY A 123 -11.71 0.24 1.88
C GLY A 123 -12.18 1.71 1.83
N GLN A 124 -11.33 2.67 2.22
CA GLN A 124 -11.69 4.09 2.34
C GLN A 124 -11.02 4.94 1.27
N ILE A 125 -11.73 5.95 0.79
CA ILE A 125 -11.18 7.06 0.00
C ILE A 125 -11.55 8.34 0.75
N GLY A 126 -10.55 9.09 1.21
CA GLY A 126 -10.82 10.13 2.21
C GLY A 126 -11.38 9.53 3.50
N SER A 127 -12.42 10.18 4.04
CA SER A 127 -13.25 9.68 5.14
C SER A 127 -14.40 8.79 4.66
N CYS A 128 -14.59 8.62 3.35
CA CYS A 128 -15.71 7.84 2.80
C CYS A 128 -15.37 6.35 2.77
N GLN A 129 -16.19 5.54 3.45
CA GLN A 129 -16.11 4.08 3.37
C GLN A 129 -16.74 3.59 2.05
N ILE A 130 -15.92 3.05 1.14
CA ILE A 130 -16.38 2.56 -0.16
C ILE A 130 -16.67 1.05 -0.09
N CYS A 131 -15.76 0.29 0.52
CA CYS A 131 -15.82 -1.17 0.60
C CYS A 131 -15.56 -1.67 2.01
N LYS A 132 -15.93 -2.92 2.30
CA LYS A 132 -15.53 -3.54 3.58
C LYS A 132 -14.00 -3.63 3.67
N PRO A 133 -13.40 -3.28 4.82
CA PRO A 133 -11.97 -3.42 5.00
C PRO A 133 -11.59 -4.90 4.96
N LYS A 134 -10.42 -5.18 4.37
CA LYS A 134 -9.97 -6.54 4.12
C LYS A 134 -8.45 -6.65 4.21
N LEU A 135 -8.00 -7.78 4.74
CA LEU A 135 -6.61 -8.20 4.66
C LEU A 135 -6.47 -9.16 3.47
N LEU A 136 -5.73 -8.73 2.46
CA LEU A 136 -5.38 -9.55 1.31
C LEU A 136 -3.99 -10.14 1.53
N ILE A 137 -3.84 -11.43 1.27
CA ILE A 137 -2.59 -12.16 1.42
C ILE A 137 -2.21 -12.69 0.05
N PHE A 138 -1.08 -12.23 -0.48
CA PHE A 138 -0.53 -12.72 -1.74
C PHE A 138 0.74 -13.53 -1.51
N ASN A 139 0.90 -14.59 -2.28
CA ASN A 139 2.16 -15.33 -2.36
C ASN A 139 3.11 -14.61 -3.33
N LEU A 140 4.28 -14.18 -2.85
CA LEU A 140 5.24 -13.43 -3.65
C LEU A 140 6.01 -14.28 -4.65
N LYS A 141 5.93 -15.62 -4.59
CA LYS A 141 6.60 -16.49 -5.56
C LYS A 141 6.00 -16.36 -6.96
N ASN A 142 4.69 -16.18 -7.04
CA ASN A 142 3.90 -16.17 -8.27
C ASN A 142 2.87 -15.03 -8.30
N ASP A 143 2.93 -14.11 -7.35
CA ASP A 143 2.08 -12.93 -7.21
C ASP A 143 0.56 -13.23 -7.17
N THR A 144 0.18 -14.41 -6.70
CA THR A 144 -1.23 -14.83 -6.61
C THR A 144 -1.84 -14.52 -5.25
N LEU A 145 -3.09 -14.06 -5.23
CA LEU A 145 -3.90 -13.98 -4.02
C LEU A 145 -4.15 -15.38 -3.46
N VAL A 146 -3.78 -15.62 -2.20
CA VAL A 146 -4.00 -16.90 -1.52
C VAL A 146 -5.11 -16.86 -0.48
N LYS A 147 -5.39 -15.69 0.11
CA LYS A 147 -6.45 -15.55 1.12
C LYS A 147 -6.93 -14.10 1.24
N THR A 148 -8.23 -13.95 1.42
CA THR A 148 -8.88 -12.69 1.79
C THR A 148 -9.55 -12.86 3.14
N ILE A 149 -9.29 -11.94 4.07
CA ILE A 149 -9.94 -11.91 5.38
C ILE A 149 -10.66 -10.57 5.51
N TYR A 150 -11.99 -10.59 5.58
CA TYR A 150 -12.77 -9.38 5.81
C TYR A 150 -12.70 -8.99 7.29
N ILE A 151 -12.48 -7.71 7.55
CA ILE A 151 -12.40 -7.15 8.89
C ILE A 151 -13.78 -6.59 9.26
N PRO A 152 -14.40 -7.06 10.35
CA PRO A 152 -15.67 -6.50 10.83
C PRO A 152 -15.56 -5.00 11.14
N PHE A 153 -16.53 -4.21 10.69
CA PHE A 153 -16.59 -2.77 10.99
C PHE A 153 -16.62 -2.44 12.48
N THR A 154 -17.15 -3.36 13.30
CA THR A 154 -17.17 -3.23 14.77
C THR A 154 -15.78 -3.11 15.39
N ILE A 155 -14.73 -3.57 14.71
CA ILE A 155 -13.33 -3.45 15.14
C ILE A 155 -12.69 -2.17 14.59
N VAL A 156 -13.28 -1.55 13.56
CA VAL A 156 -12.73 -0.38 12.87
C VAL A 156 -13.25 0.93 13.47
N ALA A 157 -14.50 0.96 13.92
CA ALA A 157 -15.13 2.11 14.54
C ALA A 157 -15.32 1.89 16.05
N ASN A 158 -14.53 2.57 16.87
CA ASN A 158 -14.99 2.87 18.24
C ASN A 158 -16.09 3.93 18.17
N GLN A 159 -16.96 3.95 19.19
CA GLN A 159 -18.25 4.66 19.25
C GLN A 159 -18.22 6.19 19.00
N THR A 160 -17.05 6.78 18.72
CA THR A 160 -16.82 8.23 18.60
C THR A 160 -15.91 8.62 17.41
N ASP A 161 -16.10 7.98 16.25
CA ASP A 161 -15.71 8.52 14.95
C ASP A 161 -14.21 8.36 14.52
N TYR A 162 -14.00 8.00 13.24
CA TYR A 162 -12.75 7.98 12.45
C TYR A 162 -11.51 7.17 12.93
N GLY A 163 -11.62 5.84 12.97
CA GLY A 163 -10.43 4.96 13.05
C GLY A 163 -9.86 4.61 11.66
N LEU A 164 -8.56 4.83 11.44
CA LEU A 164 -7.87 4.39 10.21
C LEU A 164 -7.10 3.09 10.47
N LEU A 165 -7.38 2.05 9.68
CA LEU A 165 -6.57 0.82 9.67
C LEU A 165 -5.23 1.11 8.98
N VAL A 166 -4.14 1.03 9.74
CA VAL A 166 -2.83 1.51 9.28
C VAL A 166 -1.89 0.38 8.88
N LYS A 167 -1.57 -0.53 9.80
CA LYS A 167 -0.50 -1.53 9.57
C LYS A 167 -0.89 -2.91 10.05
N PRO A 168 -0.80 -3.94 9.20
CA PRO A 168 -0.77 -5.32 9.66
C PRO A 168 0.65 -5.67 10.15
N VAL A 169 0.75 -6.39 11.25
CA VAL A 169 1.99 -7.01 11.73
C VAL A 169 1.72 -8.50 11.86
N VAL A 170 2.56 -9.31 11.22
CA VAL A 170 2.35 -10.76 11.15
C VAL A 170 3.45 -11.47 11.91
N TYR A 171 3.03 -12.25 12.88
CA TYR A 171 3.87 -13.17 13.63
C TYR A 171 3.54 -14.61 13.25
N VAL A 172 4.56 -15.45 13.14
CA VAL A 172 4.43 -16.88 12.85
C VAL A 172 5.23 -17.60 13.94
N PRO A 173 4.57 -18.29 14.88
CA PRO A 173 5.25 -18.92 16.03
C PRO A 173 6.20 -20.05 15.64
N GLY A 174 5.97 -20.69 14.49
CA GLY A 174 6.79 -21.78 13.97
C GLY A 174 7.49 -21.47 12.65
N LYS A 175 7.57 -22.48 11.78
CA LYS A 175 8.13 -22.35 10.44
C LYS A 175 7.12 -21.78 9.47
N CYS A 176 7.62 -21.20 8.38
CA CYS A 176 6.80 -20.60 7.33
C CYS A 176 5.88 -21.60 6.58
N GLU A 177 6.09 -22.92 6.71
CA GLU A 177 5.26 -23.92 6.02
C GLU A 177 3.80 -23.91 6.50
N ARG A 178 3.55 -23.54 7.76
CA ARG A 178 2.22 -23.47 8.37
C ARG A 178 1.68 -22.04 8.47
N LEU A 179 2.18 -21.14 7.64
CA LEU A 179 1.86 -19.70 7.70
C LEU A 179 0.35 -19.45 7.77
N LEU A 180 -0.44 -20.03 6.85
CA LEU A 180 -1.87 -19.73 6.75
C LEU A 180 -2.71 -20.31 7.89
N ASP A 181 -2.15 -21.26 8.63
CA ASP A 181 -2.80 -21.95 9.76
C ASP A 181 -2.45 -21.31 11.11
N GLU A 182 -1.19 -20.87 11.27
CA GLU A 182 -0.64 -20.45 12.57
C GLU A 182 -0.36 -18.94 12.68
N MET A 183 -0.51 -18.19 11.58
CA MET A 183 -0.23 -16.75 11.61
C MET A 183 -1.10 -16.03 12.63
N ILE A 184 -0.46 -15.14 13.38
CA ILE A 184 -1.11 -14.17 14.25
C ILE A 184 -0.96 -12.82 13.57
N VAL A 185 -2.08 -12.20 13.23
CA VAL A 185 -2.11 -10.87 12.62
C VAL A 185 -2.57 -9.87 13.67
N SER A 186 -1.69 -8.93 14.02
CA SER A 186 -2.03 -7.75 14.80
C SER A 186 -2.27 -6.58 13.85
N ILE A 187 -3.40 -5.88 14.02
CA ILE A 187 -3.74 -4.72 13.19
C ILE A 187 -3.65 -3.48 14.07
N HIS A 188 -2.82 -2.53 13.63
CA HIS A 188 -2.69 -1.25 14.31
C HIS A 188 -3.63 -0.22 13.67
N HIS A 189 -4.32 0.51 14.55
CA HIS A 189 -5.18 1.64 14.20
C HIS A 189 -4.42 2.95 14.44
N LEU A 190 -4.70 3.96 13.62
CA LEU A 190 -4.40 5.34 13.96
C LEU A 190 -5.72 6.01 14.36
N LEU A 191 -5.76 6.51 15.59
CA LEU A 191 -6.84 7.38 16.05
C LEU A 191 -6.45 8.82 15.68
N ILE A 192 -7.28 9.49 14.88
CA ILE A 192 -7.10 10.91 14.57
C ILE A 192 -8.04 11.66 15.50
N ILE A 193 -7.49 12.31 16.54
CA ILE A 193 -8.23 13.20 17.43
C ILE A 193 -8.12 14.60 16.82
N PHE A 194 -9.26 15.20 16.48
CA PHE A 194 -9.36 16.63 16.10
C PHE A 194 -9.57 17.50 17.32
#